data_AF-A0AAV4GFR8-F1
#
_entry.id   AF-A0AAV4GFR8-F1
#
_cell.length_a   1.000
_cell.length_b   1.000
_cell.length_c   1.000
_cell.angle_alpha   90.00
_cell.angle_beta   90.00
_cell.angle_gamma   90.00
#
_symmetry.space_group_name_H-M   'P 1'
#
loop_
_entity.id
_entity.type
_entity.pdbx_description
1 polymer ?
#
loop_
_entity_poly.entity_id
_entity_poly.type
_entity_poly.pdbx_seq_one_letter_code
_entity_poly.pdbx_strand_id
1 'polypeptide(L)'
;MAPPIAEWSTLEVRPRAVVRFLFAKGTKCPVIYREGVENYGEHAMSMTQVCQWCSCFKDGRTSLQDEPKTGRPNTASNDWNTARVDELIKVDRRVKVKEISLKLDILKTNVYEIVHFNLGYRKFLPDGPPKCCQMSKSARESKSVKSCCTGVN
;
A
#
# COMPACT_ATOMS: atom_id res chain seq x y z
N MET A 1 5.57 -25.23 8.33
CA MET A 1 6.18 -24.98 7.02
C MET A 1 7.42 -24.12 7.28
N ALA A 2 8.62 -24.70 7.16
CA ALA A 2 9.85 -23.93 7.36
C ALA A 2 9.98 -22.92 6.21
N PRO A 3 10.32 -21.65 6.47
CA PRO A 3 10.46 -20.66 5.42
C PRO A 3 11.53 -21.09 4.40
N PRO A 4 11.38 -20.74 3.11
CA PRO A 4 12.35 -21.06 2.07
C PRO A 4 13.74 -20.54 2.45
N ILE A 5 14.76 -21.37 2.21
CA ILE A 5 16.18 -21.09 2.44
C ILE A 5 16.70 -19.78 1.79
N ALA A 6 15.92 -19.11 0.93
CA ALA A 6 16.22 -17.79 0.41
C ALA A 6 16.10 -16.65 1.45
N GLU A 7 15.33 -16.83 2.54
CA GLU A 7 15.00 -15.75 3.48
C GLU A 7 16.20 -15.28 4.32
N TRP A 8 17.12 -16.18 4.66
CA TRP A 8 18.34 -15.88 5.42
C TRP A 8 19.54 -15.46 4.56
N SER A 9 19.38 -15.46 3.22
CA SER A 9 20.47 -15.23 2.28
C SER A 9 20.66 -13.75 1.89
N THR A 10 19.73 -12.88 2.25
CA THR A 10 19.80 -11.43 1.98
C THR A 10 20.90 -10.77 2.82
N LEU A 11 21.59 -9.79 2.24
CA LEU A 11 22.65 -9.03 2.91
C LEU A 11 22.16 -8.30 4.17
N GLU A 12 20.85 -8.11 4.35
CA GLU A 12 20.26 -7.44 5.52
C GLU A 12 20.15 -8.35 6.76
N VAL A 13 19.94 -9.66 6.55
CA VAL A 13 19.73 -10.63 7.64
C VAL A 13 21.06 -11.10 8.23
N ARG A 14 22.11 -11.21 7.40
CA ARG A 14 23.43 -11.71 7.82
C ARG A 14 24.09 -10.87 8.92
N PRO A 15 24.20 -9.52 8.80
CA PRO A 15 24.79 -8.69 9.86
C PRO A 15 24.02 -8.79 11.18
N ARG A 16 22.68 -8.88 11.13
CA ARG A 16 21.82 -8.99 12.33
C ARG A 16 22.04 -10.29 13.08
N ALA A 17 22.22 -11.40 12.35
CA ALA A 17 22.56 -12.70 12.93
C ALA A 17 23.89 -12.64 13.71
N VAL A 18 24.90 -11.97 13.13
CA VAL A 18 26.21 -11.77 13.78
C VAL A 18 26.10 -10.87 15.00
N VAL A 19 25.35 -9.77 14.92
CA VAL A 19 25.09 -8.93 16.11
C VAL A 19 24.43 -9.73 17.22
N ARG A 20 23.42 -10.57 16.91
CA ARG A 20 22.77 -11.42 17.90
C ARG A 20 23.73 -12.40 18.55
N PHE A 21 24.59 -13.04 17.75
CA PHE A 21 25.59 -13.98 18.24
C PHE A 21 26.63 -13.29 19.15
N LEU A 22 27.18 -12.15 18.73
CA LEU A 22 28.19 -11.42 19.52
C LEU A 22 27.58 -10.80 20.78
N PHE A 23 26.34 -10.32 20.72
CA PHE A 23 25.60 -9.86 21.88
C PHE A 23 25.39 -11.00 22.89
N ALA A 24 25.03 -12.21 22.43
CA ALA A 24 24.90 -13.38 23.29
C ALA A 24 26.23 -13.81 23.95
N LYS A 25 27.37 -13.51 23.32
CA LYS A 25 28.71 -13.68 23.91
C LYS A 25 29.07 -12.61 24.95
N GLY A 26 28.22 -11.60 25.17
CA GLY A 26 28.46 -10.51 26.12
C GLY A 26 29.29 -9.36 25.55
N THR A 27 29.50 -9.31 24.22
CA THR A 27 30.24 -8.23 23.57
C THR A 27 29.42 -6.94 23.58
N LYS A 28 30.05 -5.80 23.88
CA LYS A 28 29.39 -4.48 23.87
C LYS A 28 29.23 -3.95 22.44
N CYS A 29 28.17 -3.17 22.21
CA CYS A 29 27.84 -2.60 20.89
C CYS A 29 29.03 -1.96 20.14
N PRO A 30 29.91 -1.16 20.79
CA PRO A 30 31.03 -0.53 20.07
C PRO A 30 32.04 -1.52 19.51
N VAL A 31 32.21 -2.67 20.14
CA VAL A 31 33.12 -3.73 19.68
C VAL A 31 32.46 -4.50 18.55
N ILE A 32 31.17 -4.83 18.69
CA ILE A 32 30.35 -5.46 17.65
C ILE A 32 30.36 -4.61 16.36
N TYR A 33 30.26 -3.28 16.49
CA TYR A 33 30.32 -2.38 15.35
C TYR A 33 31.68 -2.46 14.62
N ARG A 34 32.80 -2.46 15.35
CA ARG A 34 34.14 -2.56 14.73
C ARG A 34 34.30 -3.88 13.97
N GLU A 35 33.93 -5.00 14.60
CA GLU A 35 33.94 -6.31 13.93
C GLU A 35 32.99 -6.33 12.73
N GLY A 36 31.83 -5.68 12.83
CA GLY A 36 30.90 -5.54 11.72
C GLY A 36 31.50 -4.79 10.53
N VAL A 37 32.17 -3.66 10.78
CA VAL A 37 32.83 -2.88 9.73
C VAL A 37 33.98 -3.66 9.08
N GLU A 38 34.76 -4.40 9.86
CA GLU A 38 35.86 -5.23 9.36
C GLU A 38 35.37 -6.38 8.46
N ASN A 39 34.27 -7.04 8.83
CA ASN A 39 33.75 -8.19 8.08
C ASN A 39 32.84 -7.81 6.91
N TYR A 40 32.07 -6.73 7.03
CA TYR A 40 31.03 -6.37 6.05
C TYR A 40 31.34 -5.10 5.26
N GLY A 41 32.35 -4.30 5.64
CA GLY A 41 32.75 -3.10 4.91
C GLY A 41 31.57 -2.15 4.67
N GLU A 42 31.30 -1.86 3.40
CA GLU A 42 30.18 -0.99 2.97
C GLU A 42 28.78 -1.55 3.32
N HIS A 43 28.68 -2.86 3.54
CA HIS A 43 27.43 -3.51 3.93
C HIS A 43 27.26 -3.64 5.46
N ALA A 44 28.18 -3.05 6.24
CA ALA A 44 28.07 -3.04 7.68
C ALA A 44 26.90 -2.18 8.17
N MET A 45 26.27 -2.62 9.27
CA MET A 45 25.27 -1.79 9.94
C MET A 45 25.93 -0.58 10.60
N SER A 46 25.24 0.56 10.58
CA SER A 46 25.67 1.73 11.34
C SER A 46 25.72 1.43 12.85
N MET A 47 26.55 2.18 13.58
CA MET A 47 26.64 2.06 15.04
C MET A 47 25.26 2.15 15.71
N THR A 48 24.41 3.08 15.26
CA THR A 48 23.05 3.25 15.79
C THR A 48 22.20 2.00 15.60
N GLN A 49 22.24 1.38 14.42
CA GLN A 49 21.52 0.14 14.14
C GLN A 49 22.04 -1.02 15.00
N VAL A 50 23.36 -1.16 15.16
CA VAL A 50 23.96 -2.19 16.03
C VAL A 50 23.47 -2.03 17.48
N CYS A 51 23.50 -0.81 18.00
CA CYS A 51 23.01 -0.51 19.35
C CYS A 51 21.52 -0.81 19.50
N GLN A 52 20.70 -0.42 18.50
CA GLN A 52 19.26 -0.67 18.51
C GLN A 52 18.95 -2.17 18.53
N TRP A 53 19.66 -2.96 17.72
CA TRP A 53 19.52 -4.42 17.73
C TRP A 53 19.94 -5.03 19.06
N CYS A 54 21.06 -4.59 19.65
CA CYS A 54 21.47 -5.04 20.98
C CYS A 54 20.42 -4.74 22.06
N SER A 55 19.79 -3.57 22.01
CA SER A 55 18.66 -3.24 22.90
C SER A 55 17.46 -4.17 22.66
N CYS A 56 17.06 -4.39 21.40
CA CYS A 56 15.96 -5.31 21.10
C CYS A 56 16.24 -6.74 21.59
N PHE A 57 17.48 -7.22 21.46
CA PHE A 57 17.87 -8.54 21.98
C PHE A 57 17.90 -8.58 23.51
N LYS A 58 18.27 -7.47 24.16
CA LYS A 58 18.16 -7.32 25.61
C LYS A 58 16.69 -7.39 26.08
N ASP A 59 15.77 -6.86 25.28
CA ASP A 59 14.33 -6.90 25.55
C ASP A 59 13.68 -8.26 25.20
N GLY A 60 14.48 -9.25 24.77
CA GLY A 60 14.01 -10.63 24.53
C GLY A 60 13.54 -10.91 23.10
N ARG A 61 13.76 -10.00 22.14
CA ARG A 61 13.43 -10.24 20.73
C ARG A 61 14.26 -11.39 20.15
N THR A 62 13.62 -12.33 19.47
CA THR A 62 14.30 -13.47 18.81
C THR A 62 14.33 -13.39 17.29
N SER A 63 13.43 -12.60 16.70
CA SER A 63 13.35 -12.40 15.24
C SER A 63 14.46 -11.50 14.72
N LEU A 64 15.10 -11.93 13.63
CA LEU A 64 16.10 -11.17 12.87
C LEU A 64 15.48 -10.30 11.76
N GLN A 65 14.23 -10.58 11.40
CA GLN A 65 13.51 -9.80 10.39
C GLN A 65 12.99 -8.50 10.99
N ASP A 66 12.86 -7.48 10.15
CA ASP A 66 12.10 -6.30 10.51
C ASP A 66 10.64 -6.70 10.71
N GLU A 67 10.05 -6.22 11.80
CA GLU A 67 8.60 -6.33 11.92
C GLU A 67 7.96 -5.53 10.79
N PRO A 68 6.82 -6.00 10.24
CA PRO A 68 6.10 -5.23 9.25
C PRO A 68 5.89 -3.84 9.82
N LYS A 69 6.45 -2.83 9.16
CA LYS A 69 6.31 -1.45 9.58
C LYS A 69 4.83 -1.14 9.55
N THR A 70 4.20 -1.13 10.72
CA THR A 70 2.93 -0.47 10.92
C THR A 70 3.24 1.01 10.73
N GLY A 71 3.19 1.48 9.49
CA GLY A 71 3.12 2.90 9.21
C GLY A 71 1.97 3.49 10.00
N ARG A 72 1.98 4.82 10.19
CA ARG A 72 0.89 5.50 10.89
C ARG A 72 -0.44 5.07 10.26
N PRO A 73 -1.33 4.32 10.95
CA PRO A 73 -2.65 4.07 10.42
C PRO A 73 -3.30 5.44 10.25
N ASN A 74 -3.79 5.75 9.06
CA ASN A 74 -4.47 7.01 8.87
C ASN A 74 -5.71 6.99 9.79
N THR A 75 -5.69 7.80 10.84
CA THR A 75 -6.71 7.87 11.90
C THR A 75 -8.12 8.15 11.37
N ALA A 76 -8.26 8.49 10.09
CA ALA A 76 -9.54 8.71 9.43
C ALA A 76 -10.10 7.50 8.66
N SER A 77 -9.32 6.44 8.43
CA SER A 77 -9.80 5.16 7.88
C SER A 77 -10.42 4.30 8.99
N ASN A 78 -11.44 4.84 9.66
CA ASN A 78 -12.34 4.03 10.47
C ASN A 78 -13.17 3.15 9.53
N ASP A 79 -13.43 1.89 9.90
CA ASP A 79 -14.19 0.94 9.09
C ASP A 79 -15.57 1.50 8.67
N TRP A 80 -16.17 2.32 9.53
CA TRP A 80 -17.41 3.03 9.25
C TRP A 80 -17.30 4.04 8.09
N ASN A 81 -16.20 4.80 8.03
CA ASN A 81 -15.94 5.73 6.92
C ASN A 81 -15.68 4.95 5.63
N THR A 82 -14.96 3.83 5.71
CA THR A 82 -14.67 2.96 4.56
C THR A 82 -15.96 2.39 3.97
N ALA A 83 -16.89 1.89 4.79
CA ALA A 83 -18.18 1.37 4.33
C ALA A 83 -19.02 2.45 3.62
N ARG A 84 -19.10 3.66 4.19
CA ARG A 84 -19.87 4.77 3.58
C ARG A 84 -19.29 5.25 2.26
N VAL A 85 -17.96 5.32 2.16
CA VAL A 85 -17.29 5.65 0.90
C VAL A 85 -17.58 4.59 -0.16
N ASP A 86 -17.54 3.31 0.21
CA ASP A 86 -17.85 2.20 -0.69
C ASP A 86 -19.31 2.22 -1.18
N GLU A 87 -20.26 2.48 -0.29
CA GLU A 87 -21.68 2.65 -0.64
C GLU A 87 -21.88 3.79 -1.65
N LEU A 88 -21.27 4.95 -1.45
CA LEU A 88 -21.38 6.08 -2.36
C LEU A 88 -20.82 5.76 -3.76
N ILE A 89 -19.72 5.01 -3.84
CA ILE A 89 -19.12 4.59 -5.12
C ILE A 89 -19.96 3.52 -5.82
N LYS A 90 -20.60 2.63 -5.06
CA LYS A 90 -21.51 1.62 -5.61
C LYS A 90 -22.78 2.25 -6.18
N VAL A 91 -23.29 3.31 -5.54
CA VAL A 91 -24.45 4.07 -6.03
C VAL A 91 -24.11 4.84 -7.32
N ASP A 92 -22.98 5.55 -7.35
CA ASP A 92 -22.50 6.23 -8.55
C ASP A 92 -21.00 6.00 -8.78
N ARG A 93 -20.67 5.17 -9.79
CA ARG A 93 -19.28 4.87 -10.14
C ARG A 93 -18.50 6.06 -10.70
N ARG A 94 -19.18 7.17 -11.06
CA ARG A 94 -18.55 8.38 -11.62
C ARG A 94 -18.38 9.50 -10.60
N VAL A 95 -18.70 9.25 -9.32
CA VAL A 95 -18.58 10.23 -8.24
C VAL A 95 -17.13 10.71 -8.07
N LYS A 96 -16.95 12.01 -7.82
CA LYS A 96 -15.63 12.61 -7.60
C LYS A 96 -15.25 12.54 -6.12
N VAL A 97 -13.96 12.32 -5.83
CA VAL A 97 -13.41 12.33 -4.45
C VAL A 97 -13.78 13.60 -3.67
N LYS A 98 -13.83 14.76 -4.33
CA LYS A 98 -14.25 16.03 -3.71
C LYS A 98 -15.70 16.00 -3.23
N GLU A 99 -16.59 15.33 -3.96
CA GLU A 99 -18.00 15.24 -3.62
C GLU A 99 -18.23 14.30 -2.43
N ILE A 100 -17.53 13.17 -2.41
CA ILE A 100 -17.55 12.25 -1.25
C ILE A 100 -17.03 12.96 0.01
N SER A 101 -15.93 13.70 -0.12
CA SER A 101 -15.34 14.50 0.97
C SER A 101 -16.35 15.48 1.56
N LEU A 102 -17.12 16.19 0.73
CA LEU A 102 -18.17 17.11 1.18
C LEU A 102 -19.37 16.39 1.82
N LYS A 103 -19.75 15.22 1.29
CA LYS A 103 -20.90 14.44 1.80
C LYS A 103 -20.63 13.82 3.18
N LEU A 104 -19.41 13.37 3.41
CA LEU A 104 -19.02 12.66 4.63
C LEU A 104 -18.28 13.55 5.64
N ASP A 105 -18.00 14.81 5.28
CA ASP A 105 -17.15 15.74 6.04
C ASP A 105 -15.79 15.14 6.40
N ILE A 106 -15.19 14.44 5.44
CA ILE A 106 -13.87 13.81 5.57
C ILE A 106 -12.87 14.58 4.72
N LEU A 107 -11.65 14.73 5.21
CA LEU A 107 -10.56 15.31 4.42
C LEU A 107 -10.37 14.56 3.10
N LYS A 108 -10.24 15.32 2.01
CA LYS A 108 -10.05 14.79 0.65
C LYS A 108 -8.91 13.76 0.56
N THR A 109 -7.81 13.99 1.30
CA THR A 109 -6.66 13.07 1.34
C THR A 109 -7.06 11.70 1.89
N ASN A 110 -7.87 11.66 2.93
CA ASN A 110 -8.30 10.41 3.56
C ASN A 110 -9.29 9.66 2.66
N VAL A 111 -10.19 10.38 1.98
CA VAL A 111 -11.07 9.76 0.97
C VAL A 111 -10.24 9.16 -0.17
N TYR A 112 -9.23 9.87 -0.66
CA TYR A 112 -8.33 9.35 -1.68
C TYR A 112 -7.65 8.06 -1.22
N GLU A 113 -7.15 8.04 0.01
CA GLU A 113 -6.50 6.85 0.57
C GLU A 113 -7.48 5.69 0.72
N ILE A 114 -8.68 5.93 1.24
CA ILE A 114 -9.73 4.90 1.39
C ILE A 114 -10.09 4.30 0.02
N VAL A 115 -10.28 5.14 -1.00
CA VAL A 115 -10.68 4.69 -2.34
C VAL A 115 -9.58 3.86 -3.00
N HIS A 116 -8.32 4.26 -2.88
CA HIS A 116 -7.21 3.63 -3.61
C HIS A 116 -6.50 2.51 -2.84
N PHE A 117 -6.24 2.68 -1.54
CA PHE A 117 -5.48 1.71 -0.74
C PHE A 117 -6.40 0.71 -0.03
N ASN A 118 -7.53 1.16 0.54
CA ASN A 118 -8.42 0.25 1.29
C ASN A 118 -9.38 -0.49 0.36
N LEU A 119 -10.07 0.23 -0.53
CA LEU A 119 -11.10 -0.33 -1.43
C LEU A 119 -10.53 -0.78 -2.79
N GLY A 120 -9.34 -0.33 -3.16
CA GLY A 120 -8.66 -0.75 -4.39
C GLY A 120 -9.30 -0.26 -5.69
N TYR A 121 -10.16 0.77 -5.64
CA TYR A 121 -10.78 1.31 -6.84
C TYR A 121 -9.75 2.02 -7.73
N ARG A 122 -9.87 1.80 -9.04
CA ARG A 122 -9.08 2.48 -10.07
C ARG A 122 -10.01 3.25 -11.01
N LYS A 123 -9.56 4.43 -11.43
CA LYS A 123 -10.29 5.23 -12.41
C LYS A 123 -10.31 4.49 -13.74
N PHE A 124 -11.48 4.03 -14.15
CA PHE A 124 -11.66 3.49 -15.49
C PHE A 124 -11.80 4.63 -16.49
N LEU A 125 -10.97 4.65 -17.53
CA LEU A 125 -11.12 5.50 -18.70
C LEU A 125 -11.71 4.62 -19.80
N PRO A 126 -12.94 4.88 -20.29
CA PRO A 126 -13.47 4.15 -21.42
C PRO A 126 -12.63 4.45 -22.66
N ASP A 127 -12.15 3.41 -23.36
CA ASP A 127 -11.54 3.54 -24.68
C ASP A 127 -12.60 3.91 -25.72
N GLY A 128 -12.87 5.22 -25.79
CA GLY A 128 -13.72 5.83 -26.81
C GLY A 128 -15.20 5.41 -26.76
N PRO A 129 -16.06 6.12 -27.51
CA PRO A 129 -17.44 5.71 -27.69
C PRO A 129 -17.49 4.39 -28.51
N PRO A 130 -18.48 3.51 -28.27
CA PRO A 130 -18.69 2.34 -29.10
C PRO A 130 -18.87 2.76 -30.57
N LYS A 131 -18.24 2.02 -31.49
CA LYS A 131 -18.23 2.30 -32.94
C LYS A 131 -19.63 2.47 -33.56
N CYS A 132 -20.70 2.06 -32.87
CA CYS A 132 -22.09 2.24 -33.31
C CYS A 132 -22.55 3.71 -33.35
N CYS A 133 -21.85 4.64 -32.69
CA CYS A 133 -22.22 6.06 -32.70
C CYS A 133 -21.61 6.87 -33.87
N GLN A 134 -20.89 6.24 -34.80
CA GLN A 134 -20.37 6.89 -36.02
C GLN A 134 -21.44 6.92 -37.12
N MET A 135 -22.59 7.55 -36.87
CA MET A 135 -23.55 7.83 -37.94
C MET A 135 -23.01 9.01 -38.78
N SER A 136 -22.80 8.75 -40.07
CA SER A 136 -22.26 9.68 -41.07
C SER A 136 -23.05 10.98 -41.13
N LYS A 137 -22.35 12.12 -41.11
CA LYS A 137 -22.91 13.45 -41.40
C LYS A 137 -23.33 13.52 -42.87
N SER A 138 -24.61 13.38 -43.15
CA SER A 138 -25.22 13.87 -44.39
C SER A 138 -26.57 14.49 -44.05
N ALA A 139 -26.74 15.74 -44.45
CA ALA A 139 -27.90 16.57 -44.18
C ALA A 139 -29.09 16.16 -45.07
N ARG A 140 -30.30 16.21 -44.48
CA ARG A 140 -31.45 17.03 -44.90
C ARG A 140 -32.79 16.32 -44.59
N GLU A 141 -33.66 17.08 -43.92
CA GLU A 141 -35.13 16.99 -43.84
C GLU A 141 -35.84 15.77 -43.21
N SER A 142 -36.50 16.12 -42.10
CA SER A 142 -37.93 15.93 -41.84
C SER A 142 -38.50 14.53 -41.52
N LYS A 143 -39.17 14.54 -40.36
CA LYS A 143 -40.29 13.70 -39.89
C LYS A 143 -39.98 12.54 -38.94
N SER A 144 -40.86 12.51 -37.95
CA SER A 144 -41.31 11.37 -37.18
C SER A 144 -40.41 10.93 -36.03
N VAL A 145 -40.85 11.33 -34.83
CA VAL A 145 -40.73 10.50 -33.63
C VAL A 145 -41.12 9.07 -34.02
N LYS A 146 -40.16 8.16 -34.01
CA LYS A 146 -40.40 6.72 -34.00
C LYS A 146 -39.54 6.10 -32.91
N SER A 147 -40.25 5.78 -31.83
CA SER A 147 -39.88 4.83 -30.79
C SER A 147 -39.11 3.64 -31.34
N CYS A 148 -37.91 3.40 -30.81
CA CYS A 148 -37.18 2.14 -30.96
C CYS A 148 -36.40 1.86 -29.68
N CYS A 149 -37.10 1.41 -28.63
CA CYS A 149 -36.56 0.56 -27.56
C CYS A 149 -37.73 -0.22 -26.95
N THR A 150 -38.34 -1.10 -27.74
CA THR A 150 -39.18 -2.19 -27.23
C THR A 150 -38.36 -3.47 -27.20
N GLY A 151 -38.24 -4.06 -26.02
CA GLY A 151 -38.10 -5.51 -25.83
C GLY A 151 -36.70 -6.05 -25.60
N VAL A 152 -36.43 -6.45 -24.35
CA VAL A 152 -35.84 -7.76 -24.04
C VAL A 152 -36.55 -8.29 -22.80
N ASN A 153 -37.33 -9.36 -22.98
CA ASN A 153 -37.38 -10.45 -21.99
C ASN A 153 -36.18 -11.35 -22.27
#